data_AF-A0A537RVH1-F1
#
_entry.id   AF-A0A537RVH1-F1
#
_cell.length_a   1.000
_cell.length_b   1.000
_cell.length_c   1.000
_cell.angle_alpha   90.00
_cell.angle_beta   90.00
_cell.angle_gamma   90.00
#
_symmetry.space_group_name_H-M   'P 1'
#
loop_
_entity.id
_entity.type
_entity.pdbx_description
1 polymer ?
#
loop_
_entity_poly.entity_id
_entity_poly.type
_entity_poly.pdbx_seq_one_letter_code
_entity_poly.pdbx_strand_id
1 'polypeptide(L)'
;MSVQTKVAAADAMIPETAPFSSEQRAWLNGFFSGLLSLDAKAGAAALDGAMPDLAAKALVAEDDGAPWHDAAMPLPERMQLADGKPLPRRLFAAMAQQDCGQCGYLCETYSAAIASGQEAKLNLCVPGGKETSRMLKRLLEETPAAAVKAPTQAKAPEPKEPVLGTREAPVEAVFRSATRLNGRKSQKDTRHVVLDIGAGGLTYTPGDSFGLFPKNDSALAEAVQRVLRVPPGFRIGGKPFRDALIEDYALSPAPDALFELIGLLVGGERRQKAKALASGQDPDGDAATLDVLAALEKFAPVHPDPEAFAECLEPLQPRLYSISSSPLVTP
;
A
#
# COMPACT_ATOMS: atom_id res chain seq x y z
N MET A 1 60.55 27.13 22.65
CA MET A 1 59.50 27.68 21.76
C MET A 1 58.59 26.52 21.37
N SER A 2 57.44 26.42 22.04
CA SER A 2 56.42 25.41 21.75
C SER A 2 55.59 25.89 20.57
N VAL A 3 55.62 25.18 19.45
CA VAL A 3 54.71 25.41 18.32
C VAL A 3 53.48 24.55 18.60
N GLN A 4 52.45 25.17 19.17
CA GLN A 4 51.11 24.62 19.23
C GLN A 4 50.49 24.70 17.84
N THR A 5 50.34 23.56 17.18
CA THR A 5 49.49 23.43 16.00
C THR A 5 48.05 23.67 16.45
N LYS A 6 47.44 24.78 16.00
CA LYS A 6 45.99 25.01 16.16
C LYS A 6 45.26 23.90 15.41
N VAL A 7 44.47 23.12 16.14
CA VAL A 7 43.45 22.25 15.54
C VAL A 7 42.42 23.17 14.88
N ALA A 8 42.33 23.12 13.56
CA ALA A 8 41.34 23.87 12.80
C ALA A 8 39.93 23.39 13.21
N ALA A 9 39.02 24.35 13.39
CA ALA A 9 37.60 24.06 13.52
C ALA A 9 37.13 23.29 12.27
N ALA A 10 36.23 22.31 12.45
CA ALA A 10 35.64 21.56 11.36
C ALA A 10 35.02 22.52 10.34
N ASP A 11 35.60 22.58 9.14
CA ASP A 11 35.07 23.37 8.04
C ASP A 11 33.65 22.90 7.72
N ALA A 12 32.72 23.85 7.63
CA ALA A 12 31.33 23.59 7.25
C ALA A 12 31.31 22.95 5.86
N MET A 13 30.82 21.71 5.77
CA MET A 13 30.88 20.89 4.56
C MET A 13 29.97 21.43 3.44
N ILE A 14 28.92 22.17 3.81
CA ILE A 14 28.02 22.84 2.87
C ILE A 14 28.32 24.35 2.86
N PRO A 15 28.67 24.92 1.69
CA PRO A 15 28.99 26.34 1.57
C PRO A 15 27.77 27.25 1.80
N GLU A 16 28.01 28.48 2.24
CA GLU A 16 26.95 29.44 2.55
C GLU A 16 26.12 29.89 1.34
N THR A 17 26.65 29.66 0.12
CA THR A 17 25.96 29.93 -1.14
C THR A 17 24.90 28.88 -1.49
N ALA A 18 24.81 27.78 -0.74
CA ALA A 18 23.81 26.75 -0.95
C ALA A 18 22.41 27.23 -0.52
N PRO A 19 21.34 26.90 -1.27
CA PRO A 19 19.97 27.43 -1.08
C PRO A 19 19.24 26.76 0.10
N PHE A 20 19.87 26.75 1.27
CA PHE A 20 19.33 26.23 2.53
C PHE A 20 19.27 27.35 3.56
N SER A 21 18.26 27.33 4.42
CA SER A 21 18.25 28.17 5.62
C SER A 21 19.41 27.80 6.56
N SER A 22 19.76 28.70 7.49
CA SER A 22 20.81 28.45 8.48
C SER A 22 20.55 27.20 9.32
N GLU A 23 19.30 26.95 9.68
CA GLU A 23 18.89 25.78 10.47
C GLU A 23 19.00 24.48 9.66
N GLN A 24 18.51 24.49 8.41
CA GLN A 24 18.65 23.33 7.51
C GLN A 24 20.12 23.02 7.21
N ARG A 25 20.95 24.05 7.02
CA ARG A 25 22.38 23.90 6.77
C ARG A 25 23.10 23.34 8.00
N ALA A 26 22.73 23.79 9.20
CA ALA A 26 23.26 23.24 10.46
C ALA A 26 22.88 21.77 10.63
N TRP A 27 21.61 21.42 10.36
CA TRP A 27 21.15 20.03 10.40
C TRP A 27 21.86 19.16 9.37
N LEU A 28 21.98 19.62 8.13
CA LEU A 28 22.67 18.89 7.06
C LEU A 28 24.16 18.71 7.35
N ASN A 29 24.85 19.75 7.83
CA ASN A 29 26.25 19.62 8.24
C ASN A 29 26.43 18.63 9.40
N GLY A 30 25.49 18.60 10.36
CA GLY A 30 25.44 17.59 11.42
C GLY A 30 25.19 16.17 10.88
N PHE A 31 24.25 16.02 9.95
CA PHE A 31 23.96 14.76 9.28
C PHE A 31 25.17 14.24 8.50
N PHE A 32 25.82 15.08 7.68
CA PHE A 32 27.00 14.69 6.91
C PHE A 32 28.22 14.43 7.81
N SER A 33 28.39 15.19 8.89
CA SER A 33 29.42 14.91 9.89
C SER A 33 29.17 13.56 10.57
N GLY A 34 27.91 13.24 10.88
CA GLY A 34 27.52 11.93 11.41
C GLY A 34 27.74 10.80 10.41
N LEU A 35 27.39 11.01 9.14
CA LEU A 35 27.59 10.05 8.04
C LEU A 35 29.07 9.76 7.78
N LEU A 36 29.92 10.79 7.83
CA LEU A 36 31.37 10.64 7.69
C LEU A 36 32.04 10.12 8.96
N SER A 37 31.41 10.31 10.13
CA SER A 37 31.86 9.72 11.40
C SER A 37 31.40 8.27 11.57
N LEU A 38 30.46 7.77 10.74
CA LEU A 38 30.03 6.37 10.75
C LEU A 38 31.10 5.40 10.21
N ASP A 39 32.17 5.89 9.59
CA ASP A 39 33.41 5.11 9.37
C ASP A 39 34.29 4.98 10.65
N ALA A 40 33.91 5.64 11.75
CA ALA A 40 34.58 5.58 13.04
C ALA A 40 33.58 5.57 14.22
N LYS A 41 32.95 4.41 14.43
CA LYS A 41 32.28 3.94 15.67
C LYS A 41 31.33 4.91 16.41
N ALA A 42 30.04 4.62 16.23
CA ALA A 42 28.94 4.54 17.22
C ALA A 42 28.83 5.57 18.37
N GLY A 43 27.73 6.31 18.36
CA GLY A 43 27.14 6.99 19.54
C GLY A 43 26.06 8.00 19.13
N ALA A 44 24.80 7.57 19.02
CA ALA A 44 23.67 8.46 18.72
C ALA A 44 23.11 9.08 20.01
N ALA A 45 22.95 10.41 20.01
CA ALA A 45 22.19 11.14 21.02
C ALA A 45 20.82 11.53 20.42
N ALA A 46 19.76 11.34 21.21
CA ALA A 46 18.37 11.60 20.84
C ALA A 46 18.06 13.11 20.73
N LEU A 47 17.10 13.45 19.87
CA LEU A 47 16.52 14.80 19.76
C LEU A 47 15.08 14.78 20.29
N ASP A 48 14.83 15.64 21.27
CA ASP A 48 13.51 15.87 21.87
C ASP A 48 12.65 16.80 21.00
N GLY A 49 11.54 16.28 20.50
CA GLY A 49 10.45 17.05 19.89
C GLY A 49 9.11 16.46 20.29
N ALA A 50 8.32 17.20 21.07
CA ALA A 50 7.07 16.71 21.65
C ALA A 50 5.95 16.54 20.61
N MET A 51 5.41 15.32 20.51
CA MET A 51 4.19 14.97 19.77
C MET A 51 2.92 15.17 20.62
N PRO A 52 1.73 15.36 20.02
CA PRO A 52 0.47 15.53 20.74
C PRO A 52 0.13 14.33 21.65
N ASP A 53 -0.28 14.63 22.89
CA ASP A 53 -0.39 13.73 24.05
C ASP A 53 -1.33 12.50 23.88
N LEU A 54 -2.16 12.49 22.84
CA LEU A 54 -3.05 11.37 22.49
C LEU A 54 -2.36 10.29 21.64
N ALA A 55 -1.38 10.67 20.81
CA ALA A 55 -0.54 9.71 20.08
C ALA A 55 0.49 9.06 21.02
N ALA A 56 1.01 9.82 21.98
CA ALA A 56 1.99 9.36 22.95
C ALA A 56 1.46 8.24 23.86
N LYS A 57 0.18 8.29 24.26
CA LYS A 57 -0.42 7.29 25.17
C LYS A 57 -0.80 5.97 24.52
N ALA A 58 -0.86 5.89 23.19
CA ALA A 58 -1.11 4.65 22.47
C ALA A 58 0.18 3.83 22.20
N LEU A 59 1.35 4.45 22.39
CA LEU A 59 2.66 3.94 21.95
C LEU A 59 3.61 3.55 23.09
N VAL A 60 3.14 3.36 24.33
CA VAL A 60 4.02 2.87 25.41
C VAL A 60 4.22 1.35 25.33
N ALA A 61 4.72 0.91 24.17
CA ALA A 61 5.52 -0.29 24.02
C ALA A 61 6.92 0.23 23.66
N GLU A 62 7.97 -0.29 24.32
CA GLU A 62 9.36 0.12 24.06
C GLU A 62 9.60 0.29 22.55
N ASP A 63 9.88 1.51 22.12
CA ASP A 63 10.19 1.78 20.73
C ASP A 63 11.61 1.27 20.46
N ASP A 64 11.67 0.00 20.09
CA ASP A 64 12.88 -0.72 19.73
C ASP A 64 13.47 -0.29 18.38
N GLY A 65 12.98 0.81 17.80
CA GLY A 65 13.37 1.30 16.48
C GLY A 65 12.87 0.44 15.33
N ALA A 66 11.98 -0.53 15.60
CA ALA A 66 11.42 -1.46 14.61
C ALA A 66 12.52 -2.11 13.75
N PRO A 67 13.36 -3.01 14.29
CA PRO A 67 14.47 -3.63 13.54
C PRO A 67 14.03 -4.42 12.28
N TRP A 68 12.73 -4.69 12.13
CA TRP A 68 12.12 -5.28 10.94
C TRP A 68 11.71 -4.25 9.87
N HIS A 69 11.87 -2.94 10.10
CA HIS A 69 11.47 -1.86 9.17
C HIS A 69 12.46 -1.72 8.01
N ASP A 70 12.53 -2.78 7.20
CA ASP A 70 13.36 -2.87 6.02
C ASP A 70 12.55 -3.54 4.89
N ALA A 71 12.33 -2.80 3.80
CA ALA A 71 11.60 -3.29 2.63
C ALA A 71 12.30 -4.43 1.90
N ALA A 72 13.61 -4.60 2.09
CA ALA A 72 14.36 -5.73 1.52
C ALA A 72 14.19 -7.01 2.33
N MET A 73 13.70 -6.93 3.57
CA MET A 73 13.56 -8.07 4.47
C MET A 73 12.29 -8.88 4.13
N PRO A 74 12.41 -10.20 3.88
CA PRO A 74 11.26 -11.07 3.65
C PRO A 74 10.31 -11.11 4.86
N LEU A 75 9.01 -11.28 4.58
CA LEU A 75 7.97 -11.32 5.62
C LEU A 75 8.25 -12.35 6.73
N PRO A 76 8.68 -13.60 6.44
CA PRO A 76 8.96 -14.57 7.50
C PRO A 76 10.03 -14.12 8.50
N GLU A 77 11.07 -13.43 8.02
CA GLU A 77 12.16 -12.92 8.86
C GLU A 77 11.68 -11.76 9.74
N ARG A 78 10.91 -10.82 9.15
CA ARG A 78 10.27 -9.74 9.91
C ARG A 78 9.37 -10.27 11.02
N MET A 79 8.61 -11.34 10.75
CA MET A 79 7.74 -11.95 11.73
C MET A 79 8.49 -12.62 12.89
N GLN A 80 9.69 -13.17 12.64
CA GLN A 80 10.54 -13.70 13.71
C GLN A 80 11.06 -12.58 14.61
N LEU A 81 11.49 -11.45 14.04
CA LEU A 81 11.94 -10.30 14.82
C LEU A 81 10.83 -9.68 15.67
N ALA A 82 9.59 -9.76 15.17
CA ALA A 82 8.42 -9.23 15.87
C ALA A 82 7.75 -10.23 16.83
N ASP A 83 8.30 -11.44 16.98
CA ASP A 83 7.72 -12.45 17.86
C ASP A 83 7.70 -11.97 19.34
N GLY A 84 6.63 -12.32 20.05
CA GLY A 84 6.38 -11.86 21.42
C GLY A 84 6.05 -10.37 21.60
N LYS A 85 6.03 -9.56 20.53
CA LYS A 85 5.70 -8.13 20.61
C LYS A 85 4.20 -7.86 20.65
N PRO A 86 3.77 -6.68 21.12
CA PRO A 86 2.36 -6.29 21.07
C PRO A 86 1.78 -6.35 19.66
N LEU A 87 0.47 -6.63 19.57
CA LEU A 87 -0.25 -6.79 18.29
C LEU A 87 0.03 -5.68 17.26
N PRO A 88 0.01 -4.37 17.59
CA PRO A 88 0.33 -3.33 16.62
C PRO A 88 1.72 -3.47 15.98
N ARG A 89 2.73 -3.92 16.73
CA ARG A 89 4.09 -4.13 16.20
C ARG A 89 4.18 -5.39 15.36
N ARG A 90 3.48 -6.47 15.74
CA ARG A 90 3.37 -7.69 14.91
C ARG A 90 2.66 -7.39 13.59
N LEU A 91 1.56 -6.62 13.63
CA LEU A 91 0.85 -6.17 12.43
C LEU A 91 1.72 -5.25 11.58
N PHE A 92 2.48 -4.35 12.19
CA PHE A 92 3.44 -3.50 11.49
C PHE A 92 4.48 -4.34 10.78
N ALA A 93 5.11 -5.28 11.49
CA ALA A 93 6.11 -6.19 10.94
C ALA A 93 5.58 -7.10 9.83
N ALA A 94 4.27 -7.31 9.72
CA ALA A 94 3.67 -8.08 8.61
C ALA A 94 3.61 -7.29 7.29
N MET A 95 3.67 -5.96 7.31
CA MET A 95 3.49 -5.10 6.11
C MET A 95 4.71 -5.05 5.21
N ALA A 96 4.61 -4.46 4.02
CA ALA A 96 5.75 -4.37 3.09
C ALA A 96 6.93 -3.47 3.53
N GLN A 97 6.78 -2.67 4.59
CA GLN A 97 7.82 -1.75 5.11
C GLN A 97 8.33 -0.70 4.11
N GLN A 98 7.48 -0.27 3.17
CA GLN A 98 7.85 0.69 2.13
C GLN A 98 7.36 2.10 2.39
N ASP A 99 6.45 2.30 3.36
CA ASP A 99 5.78 3.58 3.62
C ASP A 99 5.27 4.29 2.35
N CYS A 100 4.86 3.50 1.36
CA CYS A 100 4.52 3.99 0.03
C CYS A 100 3.24 4.87 -0.03
N GLY A 101 2.48 4.95 1.06
CA GLY A 101 1.24 5.72 1.15
C GLY A 101 0.06 5.16 0.34
N GLN A 102 0.20 4.04 -0.39
CA GLN A 102 -0.84 3.54 -1.31
C GLN A 102 -2.17 3.18 -0.64
N CYS A 103 -2.11 2.75 0.62
CA CYS A 103 -3.29 2.50 1.44
C CYS A 103 -3.91 3.75 2.07
N GLY A 104 -3.30 4.93 1.92
CA GLY A 104 -3.66 6.14 2.67
C GLY A 104 -3.01 6.23 4.06
N TYR A 105 -2.09 5.31 4.38
CA TYR A 105 -1.41 5.23 5.67
C TYR A 105 0.11 5.06 5.49
N LEU A 106 0.87 5.36 6.55
CA LEU A 106 2.21 4.79 6.75
C LEU A 106 2.05 3.37 7.31
N CYS A 107 3.06 2.52 7.15
CA CYS A 107 2.96 1.13 7.59
C CYS A 107 2.65 1.04 9.10
N GLU A 108 3.28 1.88 9.92
CA GLU A 108 3.00 1.92 11.36
C GLU A 108 1.58 2.44 11.69
N THR A 109 1.11 3.49 11.00
CA THR A 109 -0.22 4.03 11.30
C THR A 109 -1.35 3.12 10.80
N TYR A 110 -1.12 2.39 9.71
CA TYR A 110 -2.03 1.35 9.25
C TYR A 110 -2.13 0.22 10.28
N SER A 111 -1.00 -0.21 10.87
CA SER A 111 -1.00 -1.31 11.84
C SER A 111 -1.71 -0.91 13.12
N ALA A 112 -1.53 0.33 13.57
CA ALA A 112 -2.24 0.89 14.71
C ALA A 112 -3.76 1.03 14.43
N ALA A 113 -4.15 1.45 13.23
CA ALA A 113 -5.55 1.54 12.83
C ALA A 113 -6.23 0.16 12.80
N ILE A 114 -5.54 -0.88 12.30
CA ILE A 114 -6.03 -2.26 12.36
C ILE A 114 -6.14 -2.74 13.81
N ALA A 115 -5.09 -2.56 14.61
CA ALA A 115 -5.05 -3.04 16.00
C ALA A 115 -6.12 -2.38 16.89
N SER A 116 -6.47 -1.13 16.60
CA SER A 116 -7.52 -0.39 17.30
C SER A 116 -8.93 -0.64 16.76
N GLY A 117 -9.06 -1.36 15.64
CA GLY A 117 -10.34 -1.60 14.95
C GLY A 117 -10.88 -0.39 14.17
N GLN A 118 -10.08 0.66 13.99
CA GLN A 118 -10.44 1.82 13.16
C GLN A 118 -10.44 1.48 11.66
N GLU A 119 -9.57 0.56 11.23
CA GLU A 119 -9.54 0.03 9.87
C GLU A 119 -9.78 -1.49 9.90
N ALA A 120 -10.78 -1.94 9.15
CA ALA A 120 -11.18 -3.34 9.07
C ALA A 120 -10.60 -4.03 7.81
N LYS A 121 -10.23 -3.25 6.79
CA LYS A 121 -9.68 -3.76 5.54
C LYS A 121 -8.24 -4.18 5.77
N LEU A 122 -7.95 -5.46 5.56
CA LEU A 122 -6.59 -6.03 5.73
C LEU A 122 -5.81 -6.10 4.41
N ASN A 123 -6.46 -5.79 3.29
CA ASN A 123 -5.91 -5.92 1.93
C ASN A 123 -5.39 -4.58 1.35
N LEU A 124 -5.31 -3.51 2.15
CA LEU A 124 -4.89 -2.21 1.62
C LEU A 124 -3.38 -2.12 1.33
N CYS A 125 -2.54 -2.99 1.91
CA CYS A 125 -1.10 -2.99 1.66
C CYS A 125 -0.80 -3.52 0.26
N VAL A 126 -0.90 -2.67 -0.76
CA VAL A 126 -0.66 -3.01 -2.16
C VAL A 126 0.69 -3.69 -2.41
N PRO A 127 1.85 -3.14 -1.99
CA PRO A 127 3.14 -3.81 -2.21
C PRO A 127 3.27 -5.12 -1.45
N GLY A 128 2.54 -5.28 -0.34
CA GLY A 128 2.53 -6.51 0.47
C GLY A 128 1.57 -7.58 -0.05
N GLY A 129 0.59 -7.18 -0.86
CA GLY A 129 -0.37 -8.05 -1.52
C GLY A 129 -1.05 -9.06 -0.61
N LYS A 130 -1.34 -10.24 -1.18
CA LYS A 130 -2.01 -11.34 -0.48
C LYS A 130 -1.22 -11.91 0.69
N GLU A 131 0.10 -11.93 0.60
CA GLU A 131 0.94 -12.48 1.66
C GLU A 131 0.77 -11.67 2.95
N THR A 132 0.75 -10.34 2.82
CA THR A 132 0.49 -9.43 3.94
C THR A 132 -0.94 -9.58 4.45
N SER A 133 -1.96 -9.58 3.59
CA SER A 133 -3.36 -9.66 4.04
C SER A 133 -3.65 -10.96 4.81
N ARG A 134 -3.07 -12.08 4.36
CA ARG A 134 -3.15 -13.38 5.07
C ARG A 134 -2.44 -13.35 6.42
N MET A 135 -1.25 -12.75 6.48
CA MET A 135 -0.51 -12.66 7.74
C MET A 135 -1.27 -11.77 8.74
N LEU A 136 -1.77 -10.61 8.30
CA LEU A 136 -2.59 -9.73 9.14
C LEU A 136 -3.82 -10.46 9.69
N LYS A 137 -4.54 -11.20 8.84
CA LYS A 137 -5.69 -12.03 9.25
C LYS A 137 -5.29 -13.06 10.30
N ARG A 138 -4.20 -13.80 10.08
CA ARG A 138 -3.67 -14.80 11.02
C ARG A 138 -3.34 -14.17 12.38
N LEU A 139 -2.66 -13.02 12.39
CA LEU A 139 -2.29 -12.32 13.62
C LEU A 139 -3.51 -11.87 14.43
N LEU A 140 -4.58 -11.45 13.76
CA LEU A 140 -5.84 -11.09 14.41
C LEU A 140 -6.58 -12.31 14.96
N GLU A 141 -6.56 -13.45 14.26
CA GLU A 141 -7.16 -14.71 14.71
C GLU A 141 -6.40 -15.36 15.90
N GLU A 142 -5.07 -15.25 15.92
CA GLU A 142 -4.22 -15.76 17.00
C GLU A 142 -4.32 -14.94 18.29
N THR A 143 -4.78 -13.69 18.21
CA THR A 143 -4.81 -12.80 19.37
C THR A 143 -6.08 -13.03 20.20
N PRO A 144 -5.96 -13.42 21.49
CA PRO A 144 -7.14 -13.63 22.33
C PRO A 144 -7.94 -12.32 22.45
N ALA A 145 -9.28 -12.45 22.39
CA ALA A 145 -10.24 -11.34 22.36
C ALA A 145 -10.10 -10.29 23.50
N ALA A 146 -9.29 -10.57 24.53
CA ALA A 146 -8.96 -9.63 25.61
C ALA A 146 -7.88 -8.59 25.25
N ALA A 147 -7.10 -8.81 24.17
CA ALA A 147 -6.05 -7.88 23.71
C ALA A 147 -6.49 -7.01 22.52
N VAL A 148 -7.60 -7.35 21.87
CA VAL A 148 -8.30 -6.47 20.94
C VAL A 148 -9.33 -5.71 21.77
N LYS A 149 -9.10 -4.42 22.06
CA LYS A 149 -10.19 -3.62 22.63
C LYS A 149 -11.36 -3.74 21.67
N ALA A 150 -12.50 -4.24 22.17
CA ALA A 150 -13.75 -4.31 21.43
C ALA A 150 -13.95 -3.00 20.66
N PRO A 151 -14.47 -3.03 19.42
CA PRO A 151 -14.59 -1.83 18.61
C PRO A 151 -15.35 -0.82 19.45
N THR A 152 -14.64 0.21 19.91
CA THR A 152 -15.32 1.41 20.35
C THR A 152 -16.03 1.82 19.08
N GLN A 153 -17.37 1.77 19.09
CA GLN A 153 -18.17 2.27 17.98
C GLN A 153 -17.61 3.65 17.69
N ALA A 154 -16.80 3.73 16.64
CA ALA A 154 -16.30 4.99 16.15
C ALA A 154 -17.57 5.69 15.74
N LYS A 155 -17.98 6.67 16.55
CA LYS A 155 -19.08 7.56 16.22
C LYS A 155 -18.79 8.00 14.80
N ALA A 156 -19.65 7.59 13.86
CA ALA A 156 -19.50 7.92 12.45
C ALA A 156 -19.18 9.42 12.41
N PRO A 157 -18.03 9.83 11.85
CA PRO A 157 -17.72 11.24 11.76
C PRO A 157 -18.93 11.91 11.10
N GLU A 158 -19.46 12.96 11.73
CA GLU A 158 -20.51 13.77 11.13
C GLU A 158 -20.12 14.07 9.68
N PRO A 159 -21.05 13.98 8.72
CA PRO A 159 -20.74 14.13 7.31
C PRO A 159 -20.20 15.54 7.09
N LYS A 160 -18.87 15.68 7.15
CA LYS A 160 -18.16 16.81 6.58
C LYS A 160 -18.40 16.72 5.09
N GLU A 161 -18.72 17.86 4.48
CA GLU A 161 -18.78 17.94 3.03
C GLU A 161 -17.53 17.30 2.44
N PRO A 162 -17.68 16.43 1.43
CA PRO A 162 -16.55 15.70 0.88
C PRO A 162 -15.53 16.70 0.37
N VAL A 163 -14.35 16.69 0.98
CA VAL A 163 -13.22 17.47 0.49
C VAL A 163 -12.83 16.87 -0.86
N LEU A 164 -13.09 17.62 -1.92
CA LEU A 164 -12.71 17.23 -3.28
C LEU A 164 -11.19 17.06 -3.38
N GLY A 165 -10.76 16.14 -4.23
CA GLY A 165 -9.34 15.81 -4.40
C GLY A 165 -8.81 14.82 -3.37
N THR A 166 -9.71 14.16 -2.63
CA THR A 166 -9.39 13.05 -1.74
C THR A 166 -9.61 11.72 -2.42
N ARG A 167 -9.19 10.64 -1.76
CA ARG A 167 -9.44 9.27 -2.22
C ARG A 167 -10.93 8.96 -2.32
N GLU A 168 -11.72 9.46 -1.37
CA GLU A 168 -13.17 9.22 -1.29
C GLU A 168 -13.95 10.14 -2.24
N ALA A 169 -13.39 11.30 -2.60
CA ALA A 169 -13.98 12.25 -3.52
C ALA A 169 -12.93 12.74 -4.55
N PRO A 170 -12.57 11.89 -5.54
CA PRO A 170 -11.59 12.24 -6.55
C PRO A 170 -12.09 13.34 -7.48
N VAL A 171 -11.17 14.03 -8.12
CA VAL A 171 -11.47 15.03 -9.17
C VAL A 171 -10.89 14.57 -10.50
N GLU A 172 -11.47 15.05 -11.59
CA GLU A 172 -10.96 14.78 -12.93
C GLU A 172 -9.71 15.61 -13.22
N ALA A 173 -8.69 14.96 -13.78
CA ALA A 173 -7.51 15.59 -14.32
C ALA A 173 -7.45 15.39 -15.83
N VAL A 174 -6.98 16.39 -16.56
CA VAL A 174 -6.93 16.36 -18.03
C VAL A 174 -5.60 15.77 -18.48
N PHE A 175 -5.65 14.67 -19.22
CA PHE A 175 -4.46 14.10 -19.84
C PHE A 175 -3.88 15.06 -20.90
N ARG A 176 -2.59 15.42 -20.77
CA ARG A 176 -1.90 16.31 -21.70
C ARG A 176 -0.94 15.56 -22.62
N SER A 177 -0.05 14.72 -22.06
CA SER A 177 0.91 13.97 -22.86
C SER A 177 1.45 12.74 -22.15
N ALA A 178 1.96 11.79 -22.92
CA ALA A 178 2.74 10.65 -22.43
C ALA A 178 3.92 10.39 -23.36
N THR A 179 5.11 10.79 -22.94
CA THR A 179 6.34 10.70 -23.74
C THR A 179 7.20 9.54 -23.24
N ARG A 180 7.63 8.66 -24.14
CA ARG A 180 8.53 7.55 -23.79
C ARG A 180 9.91 8.10 -23.41
N LEU A 181 10.42 7.70 -22.24
CA LEU A 181 11.72 8.10 -21.70
C LEU A 181 12.85 7.16 -22.11
N ASN A 182 12.54 5.88 -22.32
CA ASN A 182 13.55 4.89 -22.65
C ASN A 182 13.60 4.57 -24.15
N GLY A 183 14.71 3.99 -24.61
CA GLY A 183 14.91 3.69 -26.02
C GLY A 183 13.91 2.67 -26.58
N ARG A 184 13.56 2.77 -27.87
CA ARG A 184 12.53 1.93 -28.53
C ARG A 184 12.77 0.42 -28.40
N LYS A 185 14.03 -0.01 -28.35
CA LYS A 185 14.42 -1.42 -28.20
C LYS A 185 14.42 -1.92 -26.75
N SER A 186 14.10 -1.06 -25.77
CA SER A 186 14.01 -1.46 -24.37
C SER A 186 12.85 -2.43 -24.18
N GLN A 187 13.08 -3.47 -23.37
CA GLN A 187 12.04 -4.42 -22.96
C GLN A 187 10.96 -3.77 -22.09
N LYS A 188 11.29 -2.65 -21.42
CA LYS A 188 10.35 -1.89 -20.60
C LYS A 188 9.79 -0.71 -21.41
N ASP A 189 8.56 -0.29 -21.13
CA ASP A 189 8.01 1.00 -21.58
C ASP A 189 7.95 1.95 -20.37
N THR A 190 8.83 2.94 -20.34
CA THR A 190 8.88 3.95 -19.28
C THR A 190 8.44 5.27 -19.87
N ARG A 191 7.41 5.90 -19.30
CA ARG A 191 6.80 7.13 -19.83
C ARG A 191 6.80 8.26 -18.80
N HIS A 192 7.02 9.47 -19.29
CA HIS A 192 6.72 10.71 -18.60
C HIS A 192 5.30 11.14 -18.98
N VAL A 193 4.41 11.16 -18.00
CA VAL A 193 3.00 11.49 -18.17
C VAL A 193 2.72 12.85 -17.57
N VAL A 194 2.04 13.71 -18.32
CA VAL A 194 1.64 15.05 -17.89
C VAL A 194 0.13 15.11 -17.80
N LEU A 195 -0.36 15.48 -16.62
CA LEU A 195 -1.76 15.69 -16.32
C LEU A 195 -1.95 17.15 -15.87
N ASP A 196 -2.98 17.79 -16.39
CA ASP A 196 -3.42 19.11 -15.93
C ASP A 196 -4.48 18.95 -14.86
N ILE A 197 -4.20 19.54 -13.70
CA ILE A 197 -4.98 19.44 -12.47
C ILE A 197 -5.70 20.75 -12.12
N GLY A 198 -5.53 21.81 -12.93
CA GLY A 198 -6.02 23.15 -12.61
C GLY A 198 -7.54 23.25 -12.51
N ALA A 199 -8.26 22.50 -13.35
CA ALA A 199 -9.73 22.44 -13.30
C ALA A 199 -10.27 21.77 -12.03
N GLY A 200 -9.48 20.88 -11.40
CA GLY A 200 -9.86 20.14 -10.21
C GLY A 200 -9.54 20.86 -8.89
N GLY A 201 -8.92 22.04 -8.94
CA GLY A 201 -8.53 22.80 -7.73
C GLY A 201 -7.51 22.07 -6.84
N LEU A 202 -6.76 21.12 -7.41
CA LEU A 202 -5.76 20.36 -6.65
C LEU A 202 -4.51 21.19 -6.40
N THR A 203 -3.97 21.07 -5.20
CA THR A 203 -2.67 21.64 -4.80
C THR A 203 -1.76 20.53 -4.31
N TYR A 204 -0.46 20.64 -4.56
CA TYR A 204 0.52 19.65 -4.09
C TYR A 204 1.88 20.30 -3.80
N THR A 205 2.74 19.60 -3.07
CA THR A 205 4.13 19.94 -2.81
C THR A 205 5.06 18.88 -3.42
N PRO A 206 6.26 19.21 -3.92
CA PRO A 206 7.22 18.20 -4.33
C PRO A 206 7.47 17.16 -3.23
N GLY A 207 7.35 15.88 -3.58
CA GLY A 207 7.39 14.76 -2.64
C GLY A 207 6.02 14.11 -2.40
N ASP A 208 4.93 14.81 -2.71
CA ASP A 208 3.58 14.24 -2.63
C ASP A 208 3.35 13.14 -3.67
N SER A 209 2.32 12.32 -3.41
CA SER A 209 1.87 11.27 -4.31
C SER A 209 0.56 11.65 -5.01
N PHE A 210 0.45 11.28 -6.28
CA PHE A 210 -0.75 11.47 -7.09
C PHE A 210 -1.45 10.13 -7.33
N GLY A 211 -2.73 10.05 -6.93
CA GLY A 211 -3.55 8.85 -7.06
C GLY A 211 -4.39 8.84 -8.34
N LEU A 212 -4.34 7.73 -9.07
CA LEU A 212 -5.16 7.49 -10.26
C LEU A 212 -6.10 6.31 -10.04
N PHE A 213 -7.39 6.50 -10.35
CA PHE A 213 -8.36 5.41 -10.43
C PHE A 213 -8.34 4.82 -11.85
N PRO A 214 -7.78 3.61 -12.05
CA PRO A 214 -7.76 3.01 -13.36
C PRO A 214 -9.11 2.36 -13.69
N LYS A 215 -9.25 1.94 -14.94
CA LYS A 215 -10.32 1.06 -15.39
C LYS A 215 -9.71 -0.23 -15.91
N ASN A 216 -10.36 -1.37 -15.66
CA ASN A 216 -9.93 -2.64 -16.25
C ASN A 216 -10.20 -2.66 -17.77
N ASP A 217 -9.52 -3.56 -18.47
CA ASP A 217 -9.76 -3.79 -19.89
C ASP A 217 -11.19 -4.30 -20.12
N SER A 218 -11.92 -3.61 -21.00
CA SER A 218 -13.25 -4.01 -21.44
C SER A 218 -13.33 -5.43 -21.98
N ALA A 219 -12.31 -5.89 -22.72
CA ALA A 219 -12.29 -7.23 -23.30
C ALA A 219 -12.16 -8.31 -22.21
N LEU A 220 -11.38 -8.02 -21.16
CA LEU A 220 -11.25 -8.89 -19.99
C LEU A 220 -12.59 -8.99 -19.24
N ALA A 221 -13.24 -7.86 -18.97
CA ALA A 221 -14.55 -7.85 -18.30
C ALA A 221 -15.62 -8.60 -19.12
N GLU A 222 -15.61 -8.46 -20.44
CA GLU A 222 -16.50 -9.21 -21.34
C GLU A 222 -16.21 -10.72 -21.33
N ALA A 223 -14.94 -11.11 -21.29
CA ALA A 223 -14.55 -12.51 -21.18
C ALA A 223 -15.02 -13.13 -19.85
N VAL A 224 -14.82 -12.43 -18.73
CA VAL A 224 -15.31 -12.86 -17.41
C VAL A 224 -16.83 -13.03 -17.43
N GLN A 225 -17.57 -12.02 -17.93
CA GLN A 225 -19.02 -12.08 -18.05
C GLN A 225 -19.49 -13.28 -18.89
N ARG A 226 -18.78 -13.58 -19.98
CA ARG A 226 -19.08 -14.71 -20.87
C ARG A 226 -18.85 -16.06 -20.20
N VAL A 227 -17.73 -16.23 -19.49
CA VAL A 227 -17.39 -17.47 -18.77
C VAL A 227 -18.40 -17.76 -17.66
N LEU A 228 -18.81 -16.71 -16.93
CA LEU A 228 -19.84 -16.79 -15.90
C LEU A 228 -21.26 -17.02 -16.45
N ARG A 229 -21.46 -16.85 -17.76
CA ARG A 229 -22.77 -16.93 -18.43
C ARG A 229 -23.80 -15.99 -17.80
N VAL A 230 -23.35 -14.78 -17.47
CA VAL A 230 -24.22 -13.76 -16.85
C VAL A 230 -25.40 -13.46 -17.77
N PRO A 231 -26.64 -13.43 -17.26
CA PRO A 231 -27.81 -13.10 -18.06
C PRO A 231 -27.71 -11.70 -18.69
N PRO A 232 -28.25 -11.50 -19.91
CA PRO A 232 -28.34 -10.17 -20.50
C PRO A 232 -29.07 -9.19 -19.57
N GLY A 233 -28.53 -7.99 -19.41
CA GLY A 233 -29.14 -6.94 -18.60
C GLY A 233 -28.96 -7.12 -17.09
N PHE A 234 -28.21 -8.13 -16.62
CA PHE A 234 -27.88 -8.26 -15.20
C PHE A 234 -27.13 -7.01 -14.70
N ARG A 235 -27.50 -6.55 -13.49
CA ARG A 235 -26.96 -5.35 -12.89
C ARG A 235 -26.47 -5.65 -11.48
N ILE A 236 -25.40 -4.99 -11.09
CA ILE A 236 -24.87 -5.01 -9.72
C ILE A 236 -24.58 -3.57 -9.30
N GLY A 237 -24.96 -3.20 -8.07
CA GLY A 237 -24.80 -1.82 -7.59
C GLY A 237 -25.48 -0.78 -8.48
N GLY A 238 -26.56 -1.17 -9.18
CA GLY A 238 -27.27 -0.29 -10.12
C GLY A 238 -26.55 -0.08 -11.47
N LYS A 239 -25.41 -0.71 -11.75
CA LYS A 239 -24.69 -0.67 -13.04
C LYS A 239 -24.78 -1.99 -13.81
N PRO A 240 -24.65 -2.01 -15.14
CA PRO A 240 -24.46 -3.27 -15.88
C PRO A 240 -23.25 -4.04 -15.33
N PHE A 241 -23.35 -5.37 -15.24
CA PHE A 241 -22.31 -6.21 -14.64
C PHE A 241 -20.90 -5.96 -15.21
N ARG A 242 -20.78 -5.92 -16.54
CA ARG A 242 -19.54 -5.56 -17.24
C ARG A 242 -18.94 -4.24 -16.76
N ASP A 243 -19.76 -3.20 -16.61
CA ASP A 243 -19.27 -1.87 -16.25
C ASP A 243 -18.81 -1.83 -14.79
N ALA A 244 -19.48 -2.57 -13.90
CA ALA A 244 -19.02 -2.76 -12.54
C ALA A 244 -17.67 -3.49 -12.49
N LEU A 245 -17.47 -4.55 -13.29
CA LEU A 245 -16.15 -5.21 -13.39
C LEU A 245 -15.06 -4.28 -13.92
N ILE A 246 -15.40 -3.30 -14.76
CA ILE A 246 -14.44 -2.34 -15.31
C ILE A 246 -14.02 -1.30 -14.28
N GLU A 247 -14.97 -0.80 -13.49
CA GLU A 247 -14.76 0.40 -12.66
C GLU A 247 -14.59 0.09 -11.17
N ASP A 248 -15.27 -0.93 -10.67
CA ASP A 248 -15.50 -1.09 -9.23
C ASP A 248 -14.70 -2.26 -8.63
N TYR A 249 -14.30 -3.25 -9.43
CA TYR A 249 -13.66 -4.48 -8.93
C TYR A 249 -12.23 -4.69 -9.45
N ALA A 250 -11.36 -5.24 -8.59
CA ALA A 250 -10.04 -5.72 -8.97
C ALA A 250 -10.15 -7.12 -9.62
N LEU A 251 -9.69 -7.24 -10.87
CA LEU A 251 -9.69 -8.51 -11.61
C LEU A 251 -8.36 -9.26 -11.55
N SER A 252 -7.33 -8.66 -10.93
CA SER A 252 -6.03 -9.29 -10.76
C SER A 252 -5.35 -8.79 -9.47
N PRO A 253 -4.79 -9.70 -8.64
CA PRO A 253 -4.86 -11.17 -8.75
C PRO A 253 -6.25 -11.72 -8.40
N ALA A 254 -6.56 -12.96 -8.76
CA ALA A 254 -7.79 -13.65 -8.32
C ALA A 254 -7.82 -13.77 -6.79
N PRO A 255 -8.84 -13.30 -6.05
CA PRO A 255 -8.84 -13.29 -4.59
C PRO A 255 -9.05 -14.68 -3.98
N ASP A 256 -8.68 -14.85 -2.71
CA ASP A 256 -8.80 -16.14 -2.01
C ASP A 256 -10.26 -16.58 -1.85
N ALA A 257 -11.16 -15.63 -1.59
CA ALA A 257 -12.60 -15.85 -1.52
C ALA A 257 -13.16 -16.46 -2.81
N LEU A 258 -12.61 -16.10 -3.98
CA LEU A 258 -13.03 -16.71 -5.25
C LEU A 258 -12.65 -18.19 -5.29
N PHE A 259 -11.47 -18.58 -4.80
CA PHE A 259 -11.07 -19.98 -4.71
C PHE A 259 -11.87 -20.76 -3.66
N GLU A 260 -12.26 -20.12 -2.55
CA GLU A 260 -13.19 -20.70 -1.57
C GLU A 260 -14.54 -21.03 -2.22
N LEU A 261 -15.13 -20.05 -2.93
CA LEU A 261 -16.39 -20.23 -3.67
C LEU A 261 -16.27 -21.34 -4.72
N ILE A 262 -15.21 -21.33 -5.54
CA ILE A 262 -14.95 -22.39 -6.52
C ILE A 262 -14.88 -23.76 -5.84
N GLY A 263 -14.22 -23.86 -4.68
CA GLY A 263 -14.11 -25.10 -3.89
C GLY A 263 -15.44 -25.63 -3.33
N LEU A 264 -16.51 -24.82 -3.34
CA LEU A 264 -17.87 -25.27 -3.04
C LEU A 264 -18.60 -25.81 -4.29
N LEU A 265 -18.21 -25.35 -5.48
CA LEU A 265 -18.85 -25.67 -6.76
C LEU A 265 -18.24 -26.88 -7.47
N VAL A 266 -16.98 -27.21 -7.19
CA VAL A 266 -16.26 -28.32 -7.83
C VAL A 266 -15.99 -29.49 -6.88
N GLY A 267 -15.71 -30.67 -7.46
CA GLY A 267 -15.38 -31.90 -6.73
C GLY A 267 -14.00 -32.47 -7.07
N GLY A 268 -13.60 -33.52 -6.34
CA GLY A 268 -12.35 -34.26 -6.59
C GLY A 268 -11.09 -33.42 -6.45
N GLU A 269 -10.10 -33.67 -7.30
CA GLU A 269 -8.81 -32.95 -7.31
C GLU A 269 -8.98 -31.44 -7.50
N ARG A 270 -9.94 -31.01 -8.35
CA ARG A 270 -10.24 -29.57 -8.54
C ARG A 270 -10.60 -28.91 -7.21
N ARG A 271 -11.37 -29.59 -6.35
CA ARG A 271 -11.75 -29.07 -5.03
C ARG A 271 -10.55 -28.96 -4.11
N GLN A 272 -9.68 -29.96 -4.12
CA GLN A 272 -8.46 -29.95 -3.31
C GLN A 272 -7.54 -28.79 -3.73
N LYS A 273 -7.36 -28.58 -5.04
CA LYS A 273 -6.57 -27.47 -5.58
C LYS A 273 -7.16 -26.10 -5.27
N ALA A 274 -8.47 -25.93 -5.42
CA ALA A 274 -9.14 -24.68 -5.07
C ALA A 274 -8.97 -24.34 -3.58
N LYS A 275 -9.13 -25.34 -2.70
CA LYS A 275 -8.86 -25.17 -1.25
C LYS A 275 -7.39 -24.85 -0.95
N ALA A 276 -6.46 -25.49 -1.64
CA ALA A 276 -5.03 -25.20 -1.52
C ALA A 276 -4.72 -23.73 -1.89
N LEU A 277 -5.23 -23.25 -3.03
CA LEU A 277 -5.08 -21.84 -3.45
C LEU A 277 -5.73 -20.86 -2.47
N ALA A 278 -6.94 -21.16 -1.98
CA ALA A 278 -7.64 -20.36 -0.98
C ALA A 278 -6.86 -20.23 0.34
N SER A 279 -6.19 -21.30 0.76
CA SER A 279 -5.31 -21.31 1.94
C SER A 279 -3.90 -20.77 1.68
N GLY A 280 -3.63 -20.35 0.45
CA GLY A 280 -2.37 -19.74 0.07
C GLY A 280 -1.23 -20.65 -0.32
N GLN A 281 -1.53 -21.92 -0.54
CA GLN A 281 -0.63 -22.84 -1.22
C GLN A 281 -0.65 -22.60 -2.72
N ASP A 282 0.39 -23.05 -3.42
CA ASP A 282 0.48 -22.96 -4.88
C ASP A 282 0.75 -24.36 -5.46
N PRO A 283 -0.29 -25.21 -5.59
CA PRO A 283 -0.11 -26.61 -5.97
C PRO A 283 0.43 -26.79 -7.39
N ASP A 284 0.25 -25.80 -8.27
CA ASP A 284 0.64 -25.87 -9.68
C ASP A 284 1.77 -24.88 -10.04
N GLY A 285 2.22 -24.04 -9.10
CA GLY A 285 3.29 -23.06 -9.31
C GLY A 285 2.87 -21.85 -10.16
N ASP A 286 1.57 -21.57 -10.27
CA ASP A 286 1.00 -20.56 -11.14
C ASP A 286 0.18 -19.49 -10.38
N ALA A 287 0.13 -19.53 -9.06
CA ALA A 287 -0.71 -18.62 -8.27
C ALA A 287 -0.42 -17.13 -8.53
N ALA A 288 0.83 -16.77 -8.86
CA ALA A 288 1.25 -15.41 -9.16
C ALA A 288 0.70 -14.85 -10.49
N THR A 289 0.29 -15.71 -11.42
CA THR A 289 -0.19 -15.31 -12.75
C THR A 289 -1.70 -15.48 -12.91
N LEU A 290 -2.39 -16.02 -11.89
CA LEU A 290 -3.84 -16.20 -11.90
C LEU A 290 -4.57 -14.89 -11.65
N ASP A 291 -5.07 -14.29 -12.73
CA ASP A 291 -6.16 -13.31 -12.67
C ASP A 291 -7.53 -14.02 -12.52
N VAL A 292 -8.59 -13.22 -12.35
CA VAL A 292 -9.95 -13.72 -12.15
C VAL A 292 -10.45 -14.59 -13.31
N LEU A 293 -10.12 -14.22 -14.56
CA LEU A 293 -10.53 -15.01 -15.73
C LEU A 293 -9.78 -16.35 -15.77
N ALA A 294 -8.46 -16.32 -15.58
CA ALA A 294 -7.61 -17.50 -15.55
C ALA A 294 -8.04 -18.46 -14.43
N ALA A 295 -8.44 -17.96 -13.26
CA ALA A 295 -9.00 -18.78 -12.18
C ALA A 295 -10.30 -19.48 -12.61
N LEU A 296 -11.24 -18.76 -13.24
CA LEU A 296 -12.49 -19.36 -13.72
C LEU A 296 -12.25 -20.43 -14.81
N GLU A 297 -11.32 -20.16 -15.74
CA GLU A 297 -10.96 -21.10 -16.80
C GLU A 297 -10.24 -22.34 -16.26
N LYS A 298 -9.30 -22.15 -15.32
CA LYS A 298 -8.55 -23.24 -14.67
C LYS A 298 -9.46 -24.25 -13.98
N PHE A 299 -10.53 -23.78 -13.36
CA PHE A 299 -11.48 -24.63 -12.63
C PHE A 299 -12.72 -25.00 -13.44
N ALA A 300 -12.79 -24.65 -14.72
CA ALA A 300 -13.95 -24.88 -15.57
C ALA A 300 -14.40 -26.36 -15.61
N PRO A 301 -15.70 -26.63 -15.81
CA PRO A 301 -16.79 -25.65 -15.81
C PRO A 301 -17.14 -25.21 -14.37
N VAL A 302 -17.27 -23.90 -14.17
CA VAL A 302 -17.79 -23.25 -12.97
C VAL A 302 -18.66 -22.07 -13.38
N HIS A 303 -19.86 -21.98 -12.81
CA HIS A 303 -20.84 -20.93 -13.09
C HIS A 303 -21.45 -20.45 -11.77
N PRO A 304 -20.68 -19.78 -10.89
CA PRO A 304 -21.24 -19.16 -9.70
C PRO A 304 -22.33 -18.16 -10.09
N ASP A 305 -23.26 -17.94 -9.17
CA ASP A 305 -24.18 -16.81 -9.29
C ASP A 305 -23.40 -15.48 -9.41
N PRO A 306 -23.79 -14.55 -10.30
CA PRO A 306 -23.02 -13.33 -10.51
C PRO A 306 -22.89 -12.42 -9.28
N GLU A 307 -23.88 -12.39 -8.38
CA GLU A 307 -23.80 -11.63 -7.12
C GLU A 307 -22.81 -12.29 -6.17
N ALA A 308 -22.94 -13.59 -5.92
CA ALA A 308 -22.00 -14.33 -5.06
C ALA A 308 -20.56 -14.27 -5.57
N PHE A 309 -20.37 -14.27 -6.90
CA PHE A 309 -19.06 -14.07 -7.52
C PHE A 309 -18.51 -12.67 -7.24
N ALA A 310 -19.32 -11.62 -7.41
CA ALA A 310 -18.88 -10.25 -7.22
C ALA A 310 -18.57 -9.93 -5.74
N GLU A 311 -19.27 -10.56 -4.80
CA GLU A 311 -18.96 -10.47 -3.36
C GLU A 311 -17.59 -11.07 -3.01
N CYS A 312 -17.08 -11.99 -3.83
CA CYS A 312 -15.74 -12.53 -3.65
C CYS A 312 -14.63 -11.59 -4.16
N LEU A 313 -14.98 -10.60 -4.99
CA LEU A 313 -14.02 -9.68 -5.58
C LEU A 313 -13.68 -8.53 -4.65
N GLU A 314 -12.44 -8.07 -4.73
CA GLU A 314 -11.99 -6.90 -3.99
C GLU A 314 -12.30 -5.61 -4.77
N PRO A 315 -12.55 -4.47 -4.08
CA PRO A 315 -12.77 -3.21 -4.76
C PRO A 315 -11.50 -2.71 -5.47
N LEU A 316 -11.67 -2.12 -6.65
CA LEU A 316 -10.57 -1.58 -7.45
C LEU A 316 -9.91 -0.41 -6.70
N GLN A 317 -8.63 -0.55 -6.38
CA GLN A 317 -7.87 0.45 -5.63
C GLN A 317 -7.24 1.51 -6.54
N PRO A 318 -7.11 2.77 -6.12
CA PRO A 318 -6.30 3.74 -6.85
C PRO A 318 -4.82 3.32 -6.85
N ARG A 319 -4.08 3.73 -7.88
CA ARG A 319 -2.63 3.53 -7.99
C ARG A 319 -1.94 4.86 -7.72
N LEU A 320 -1.00 4.89 -6.78
CA LEU A 320 -0.25 6.10 -6.47
C LEU A 320 1.07 6.17 -7.24
N TYR A 321 1.41 7.38 -7.68
CA TYR A 321 2.65 7.72 -8.35
C TYR A 321 3.31 8.90 -7.64
N SER A 322 4.61 8.85 -7.40
CA SER A 322 5.35 10.01 -6.87
C SER A 322 5.34 11.15 -7.88
N ILE A 323 4.96 12.34 -7.44
CA ILE A 323 4.89 13.51 -8.33
C ILE A 323 6.31 13.93 -8.71
N SER A 324 6.57 13.98 -10.02
CA SER A 324 7.90 14.27 -10.60
C SER A 324 8.01 15.70 -11.15
N SER A 325 7.27 16.65 -10.56
CA SER A 325 7.23 18.06 -10.97
C SER A 325 7.17 18.98 -9.75
N SER A 326 7.43 20.28 -9.97
CA SER A 326 7.25 21.32 -8.95
C SER A 326 6.24 22.37 -9.43
N PRO A 327 5.23 22.74 -8.62
CA PRO A 327 4.22 23.71 -9.01
C PRO A 327 4.82 25.13 -9.14
N LEU A 328 6.01 25.37 -8.59
CA LEU A 328 6.72 26.64 -8.73
C LEU A 328 7.34 26.83 -10.13
N VAL A 329 7.53 25.74 -10.88
CA VAL A 329 8.13 25.75 -12.23
C VAL A 329 7.11 25.41 -13.30
N THR A 330 6.21 24.48 -12.99
CA THR A 330 5.16 23.99 -13.88
C THR A 330 3.82 24.03 -13.13
N PRO A 331 3.21 25.23 -13.01
CA PRO A 331 1.94 25.42 -12.30
C PRO A 331 0.75 24.78 -13.02
#